data_AF-A0A350XZX1-F1
#
_entry.id   AF-A0A350XZX1-F1
#
_cell.length_a   1.000
_cell.length_b   1.000
_cell.length_c   1.000
_cell.angle_alpha   90.00
_cell.angle_beta   90.00
_cell.angle_gamma   90.00
#
_symmetry.space_group_name_H-M   'P 1'
#
loop_
_entity.id
_entity.type
_entity.pdbx_description
1 polymer ?
#
loop_
_entity_poly.entity_id
_entity_poly.type
_entity_poly.pdbx_seq_one_letter_code
_entity_poly.pdbx_strand_id
1 'polypeptide(L)'
;MNKSDEEFELRLRPRVTETVSIEIPADTLESLKKVAASQDMSMEALLKFYIGKSLRQDLAKLFSERILDTTAQVLARHIESEEEISAILREIRGEAVS
;
A
#
# COMPACT_ATOMS: atom_id res chain seq x y z
N MET A 1 50.86 6.31 -13.73
CA MET A 1 50.04 7.46 -13.27
C MET A 1 48.64 7.26 -13.84
N ASN A 2 47.68 6.80 -13.03
CA ASN A 2 46.26 6.79 -13.41
C ASN A 2 45.50 7.60 -12.36
N LYS A 3 45.03 8.78 -12.76
CA LYS A 3 43.93 9.52 -12.14
C LYS A 3 42.84 9.54 -13.22
N SER A 4 41.55 9.41 -12.93
CA SER A 4 40.83 9.93 -11.77
C SER A 4 39.50 9.20 -11.65
N ASP A 5 39.08 9.02 -10.40
CA ASP A 5 37.74 8.59 -10.00
C ASP A 5 36.66 9.42 -10.69
N GLU A 6 35.85 8.78 -11.53
CA GLU A 6 34.61 9.38 -12.03
C GLU A 6 33.62 9.46 -10.86
N GLU A 7 33.42 10.66 -10.32
CA GLU A 7 32.35 10.94 -9.36
C GLU A 7 30.99 10.71 -10.05
N PHE A 8 30.32 9.62 -9.70
CA PHE A 8 28.94 9.38 -10.11
C PHE A 8 28.01 10.33 -9.35
N GLU A 9 27.64 11.44 -9.99
CA GLU A 9 26.60 12.33 -9.45
C GLU A 9 25.23 11.61 -9.44
N LEU A 10 24.71 11.36 -8.23
CA LEU A 10 23.36 10.85 -8.01
C LEU A 10 22.32 11.89 -8.48
N ARG A 11 21.84 11.74 -9.71
CA ARG A 11 20.74 12.55 -10.26
C ARG A 11 19.39 12.05 -9.74
N LEU A 12 19.05 12.44 -8.52
CA LEU A 12 17.74 12.18 -7.93
C LEU A 12 16.67 13.00 -8.67
N ARG A 13 15.74 12.33 -9.37
CA ARG A 13 14.57 12.99 -9.95
C ARG A 13 13.50 13.14 -8.88
N PRO A 14 13.15 14.37 -8.44
CA PRO A 14 12.09 14.56 -7.46
C PRO A 14 10.76 14.09 -8.04
N ARG A 15 9.96 13.42 -7.22
CA ARG A 15 8.59 13.05 -7.58
C ARG A 15 7.71 14.30 -7.56
N VAL A 16 6.72 14.35 -8.45
CA VAL A 16 5.65 15.35 -8.37
C VAL A 16 4.89 15.13 -7.06
N THR A 17 4.70 16.19 -6.27
CA THR A 17 4.02 16.16 -4.98
C THR A 17 2.99 17.27 -4.90
N GLU A 18 1.87 16.99 -4.26
CA GLU A 18 0.85 17.98 -3.90
C GLU A 18 0.80 18.17 -2.39
N THR A 19 0.37 19.36 -1.95
CA THR A 19 0.22 19.68 -0.52
C THR A 19 -1.19 19.37 -0.07
N VAL A 20 -1.32 18.63 1.02
CA VAL A 20 -2.59 18.35 1.69
C VAL A 20 -2.60 19.05 3.04
N SER A 21 -3.59 19.92 3.27
CA SER A 21 -3.80 20.61 4.56
C SER A 21 -5.00 20.01 5.28
N ILE A 22 -4.84 19.65 6.55
CA ILE A 22 -5.86 18.97 7.36
C ILE A 22 -5.84 19.58 8.77
N GLU A 23 -7.02 19.92 9.30
CA GLU A 23 -7.16 20.30 10.70
C GLU A 23 -7.13 19.05 11.59
N ILE A 24 -6.26 19.06 12.61
CA ILE A 24 -6.08 17.94 13.53
C ILE A 24 -6.37 18.43 14.96
N PRO A 25 -7.17 17.69 15.75
CA PRO A 25 -7.39 18.00 17.15
C PRO A 25 -6.06 18.12 17.92
N ALA A 26 -5.95 19.13 18.79
CA ALA A 26 -4.69 19.45 19.46
C ALA A 26 -4.14 18.28 20.29
N ASP A 27 -5.01 17.53 20.95
CA ASP A 27 -4.69 16.31 21.71
C ASP A 27 -4.16 15.18 20.81
N THR A 28 -4.71 15.04 19.61
CA THR A 28 -4.24 14.10 18.59
C THR A 28 -2.85 14.50 18.10
N LEU A 29 -2.61 15.79 17.86
CA LEU A 29 -1.29 16.29 17.49
C LEU A 29 -0.24 16.03 18.57
N GLU A 30 -0.58 16.23 19.84
CA GLU A 30 0.30 15.90 20.97
C GLU A 30 0.60 14.39 21.05
N SER A 31 -0.39 13.55 20.77
CA SER A 31 -0.20 12.10 20.70
C SER A 31 0.74 11.71 19.55
N LEU A 32 0.57 12.31 18.37
CA LEU A 32 1.48 12.09 17.23
C LEU A 32 2.92 12.51 17.56
N LYS A 33 3.13 13.60 18.32
CA LYS A 33 4.48 14.06 18.72
C LYS A 33 5.17 13.03 19.61
N LYS A 34 4.46 12.49 20.59
CA LYS A 34 4.98 11.45 21.48
C LYS A 34 5.38 10.20 20.72
N VAL A 35 4.53 9.77 19.78
CA VAL A 35 4.80 8.57 18.97
C VAL A 35 5.98 8.79 18.04
N ALA A 36 6.07 9.94 17.38
CA ALA A 36 7.20 10.29 16.51
C ALA A 36 8.52 10.23 17.28
N ALA A 37 8.57 10.84 18.47
CA ALA A 37 9.73 10.79 19.35
C ALA A 37 10.10 9.35 19.77
N SER A 38 9.10 8.52 20.11
CA SER A 38 9.35 7.13 20.51
C SER A 38 9.90 6.24 19.40
N GLN A 39 9.64 6.59 18.13
CA GLN A 39 10.10 5.86 16.95
C GLN A 39 11.32 6.47 16.28
N ASP A 40 11.91 7.51 16.90
CA ASP A 40 13.03 8.29 16.34
C ASP A 40 12.73 8.83 14.92
N MET A 41 11.50 9.31 14.73
CA MET A 41 11.02 9.86 13.47
C MET A 41 10.65 11.34 13.62
N SER A 42 10.84 12.10 12.55
CA SER A 42 10.18 13.40 12.44
C SER A 42 8.66 13.23 12.34
N MET A 43 7.90 14.25 12.74
CA MET A 43 6.44 14.24 12.60
C MET A 43 6.00 13.95 11.16
N GLU A 44 6.65 14.61 10.19
CA GLU A 44 6.36 14.44 8.77
C GLU A 44 6.65 13.00 8.31
N ALA A 45 7.76 12.41 8.77
CA ALA A 45 8.11 11.02 8.44
C ALA A 45 7.08 10.04 9.01
N LEU A 46 6.64 10.24 10.26
CA LEU A 46 5.60 9.41 10.89
C LEU A 46 4.28 9.49 10.12
N LEU A 47 3.83 10.70 9.76
CA LEU A 47 2.60 10.90 9.00
C LEU A 47 2.66 10.22 7.63
N LYS A 48 3.76 10.41 6.88
CA LYS A 48 3.98 9.73 5.60
C LYS A 48 3.98 8.20 5.76
N PHE A 49 4.60 7.70 6.82
CA PHE A 49 4.63 6.28 7.12
C PHE A 49 3.24 5.72 7.41
N TYR A 50 2.45 6.36 8.28
CA TYR A 50 1.10 5.93 8.62
C TYR A 50 0.17 5.94 7.42
N ILE A 51 0.15 7.04 6.68
CA ILE A 51 -0.64 7.16 5.44
C ILE A 51 -0.22 6.06 4.46
N GLY A 52 1.09 5.94 4.19
CA GLY A 52 1.60 4.97 3.23
C GLY A 52 1.37 3.52 3.64
N LYS A 53 1.42 3.19 4.94
CA LYS A 53 1.18 1.83 5.44
C LYS A 53 -0.26 1.42 5.23
N SER A 54 -1.21 2.17 5.78
CA SER A 54 -2.63 1.82 5.70
C SER A 54 -3.13 1.85 4.26
N LEU A 55 -2.74 2.87 3.47
CA LEU A 55 -3.14 2.97 2.07
C LEU A 55 -2.66 1.78 1.23
N ARG A 56 -1.43 1.30 1.45
CA ARG A 56 -0.94 0.10 0.74
C ARG A 56 -1.73 -1.15 1.12
N GLN A 57 -2.13 -1.29 2.38
CA GLN A 57 -2.96 -2.42 2.83
C GLN A 57 -4.34 -2.36 2.19
N ASP A 58 -4.97 -1.19 2.17
CA ASP A 58 -6.28 -0.99 1.55
C ASP A 58 -6.24 -1.23 0.04
N LEU A 59 -5.22 -0.72 -0.65
CA LEU A 59 -5.03 -0.95 -2.09
C LEU A 59 -4.82 -2.42 -2.42
N ALA A 60 -4.06 -3.15 -1.60
CA ALA A 60 -3.87 -4.59 -1.78
C ALA A 60 -5.20 -5.35 -1.64
N LYS A 61 -6.00 -4.99 -0.63
CA LYS A 61 -7.34 -5.58 -0.43
C LYS A 61 -8.26 -5.32 -1.61
N LEU A 62 -8.36 -4.07 -2.08
CA LEU A 62 -9.17 -3.71 -3.25
C LEU A 62 -8.73 -4.46 -4.52
N PHE A 63 -7.41 -4.63 -4.69
CA PHE A 63 -6.89 -5.41 -5.81
C PHE A 63 -7.31 -6.88 -5.70
N SER A 64 -7.17 -7.51 -4.54
CA SER A 64 -7.58 -8.90 -4.32
C SER A 64 -9.07 -9.12 -4.55
N GLU A 65 -9.93 -8.21 -4.09
CA GLU A 65 -11.38 -8.26 -4.33
C GLU A 65 -11.69 -8.18 -5.83
N ARG A 66 -11.09 -7.22 -6.54
CA ARG A 66 -11.24 -7.09 -8.00
C ARG A 66 -10.80 -8.34 -8.77
N ILE A 67 -9.70 -8.97 -8.33
CA ILE A 67 -9.22 -10.21 -8.94
C ILE A 67 -10.25 -11.33 -8.74
N LEU A 68 -10.78 -11.51 -7.53
CA LEU A 68 -11.81 -12.53 -7.26
C LEU A 68 -13.07 -12.31 -8.11
N ASP A 69 -13.55 -11.07 -8.24
CA ASP A 69 -14.70 -10.74 -9.09
C ASP A 69 -14.41 -11.05 -10.56
N THR A 70 -13.22 -10.71 -11.04
CA THR A 70 -12.80 -11.03 -12.42
C THR A 70 -12.72 -12.54 -12.62
N THR A 71 -12.20 -13.29 -11.65
CA THR A 71 -12.14 -14.75 -11.69
C THR A 71 -13.53 -15.35 -11.74
N ALA A 72 -14.48 -14.87 -10.93
CA ALA A 72 -15.87 -15.32 -10.97
C ALA A 72 -16.49 -15.12 -12.36
N GLN A 73 -16.28 -13.95 -12.97
CA GLN A 73 -16.77 -13.65 -14.32
C GLN A 73 -16.14 -14.55 -15.39
N VAL A 74 -14.85 -14.87 -15.27
CA VAL A 74 -14.18 -15.79 -16.20
C VAL A 74 -14.70 -17.21 -16.02
N LEU A 75 -14.82 -17.71 -14.79
CA LEU A 75 -15.34 -19.05 -14.51
C LEU A 75 -16.78 -19.22 -15.04
N ALA A 76 -17.64 -18.22 -14.84
CA ALA A 76 -19.02 -18.23 -15.35
C ALA A 76 -19.14 -18.28 -16.88
N ARG A 77 -18.07 -17.98 -17.63
CA ARG A 77 -18.03 -18.15 -19.10
C ARG A 77 -17.71 -19.58 -19.52
N HIS A 78 -17.21 -20.39 -18.61
CA HIS A 78 -16.68 -21.73 -18.90
C HIS A 78 -17.37 -22.84 -18.10
N ILE A 79 -18.07 -22.50 -17.00
CA ILE A 79 -18.71 -23.43 -16.08
C ILE A 79 -20.18 -22.99 -15.90
N GLU A 80 -21.12 -23.93 -16.05
CA GLU A 80 -22.56 -23.66 -15.90
C GLU A 80 -23.05 -23.81 -14.46
N SER A 81 -22.36 -24.59 -13.61
CA SER A 81 -22.73 -24.79 -12.19
C SER A 81 -22.21 -23.64 -11.32
N GLU A 82 -23.14 -22.91 -10.71
CA GLU A 82 -22.83 -21.84 -9.75
C GLU A 82 -22.21 -22.38 -8.46
N GLU A 83 -22.57 -23.61 -8.06
CA GLU A 83 -22.02 -24.29 -6.89
C GLU A 83 -20.54 -24.62 -7.09
N GLU A 84 -20.17 -25.09 -8.28
CA GLU A 84 -18.77 -25.38 -8.63
C GLU A 84 -17.92 -24.11 -8.66
N ILE A 85 -18.43 -23.03 -9.27
CA ILE A 85 -17.77 -21.72 -9.27
C ILE A 85 -17.56 -21.22 -7.83
N SER A 86 -18.59 -21.34 -6.99
CA SER A 86 -18.53 -20.91 -5.58
C SER A 86 -17.52 -21.72 -4.77
N ALA A 87 -17.40 -23.03 -5.03
CA ALA A 87 -16.41 -23.88 -4.38
C ALA A 87 -14.98 -23.46 -4.76
N ILE A 88 -14.71 -23.23 -6.05
CA ILE A 88 -13.41 -22.79 -6.55
C ILE A 88 -13.03 -21.43 -5.98
N LEU A 89 -13.95 -20.46 -5.96
CA LEU A 89 -13.68 -19.13 -5.41
C LEU A 89 -13.35 -19.16 -3.90
N ARG A 90 -13.97 -20.09 -3.15
CA ARG A 90 -13.67 -20.29 -1.73
C ARG A 90 -12.28 -20.88 -1.53
N GLU A 91 -11.88 -21.83 -2.38
CA GLU A 91 -10.53 -22.43 -2.37
C GLU A 91 -9.46 -21.37 -2.69
N ILE A 92 -9.64 -20.61 -3.78
CA ILE A 92 -8.73 -19.52 -4.15
C ILE A 92 -8.57 -18.50 -3.01
N ARG A 93 -9.66 -18.17 -2.30
CA ARG A 93 -9.61 -17.25 -1.15
C ARG A 93 -8.82 -17.83 0.02
N GLY A 94 -8.91 -19.14 0.25
CA GLY A 94 -8.14 -19.82 1.30
C GLY A 94 -6.64 -19.83 1.01
N GLU A 95 -6.26 -20.10 -0.24
CA GLU A 95 -4.87 -20.10 -0.69
C GLU A 95 -4.27 -18.69 -0.72
N ALA A 96 -5.04 -17.66 -1.10
CA ALA A 96 -4.53 -16.29 -1.23
C ALA A 96 -4.23 -15.57 0.12
N VAL A 97 -4.67 -16.15 1.25
CA VAL A 97 -4.45 -15.60 2.61
C VAL A 97 -3.35 -16.39 3.36
N SER A 98 -2.90 -17.52 2.82
CA SER A 98 -1.81 -18.34 3.37
C SER A 98 -0.42 -17.84 2.95
#